data_AF-A0A978VTI3-F1
#
_entry.id   AF-A0A978VTI3-F1
#
_cell.length_a   1.000
_cell.length_b   1.000
_cell.length_c   1.000
_cell.angle_alpha   90.00
_cell.angle_beta   90.00
_cell.angle_gamma   90.00
#
_symmetry.space_group_name_H-M   'P 1'
#
loop_
_entity.id
_entity.type
_entity.pdbx_description
1 polymer ?
#
loop_
_entity_poly.entity_id
_entity_poly.type
_entity_poly.pdbx_seq_one_letter_code
_entity_poly.pdbx_strand_id
1 'polypeptide(L)'
;MNEGGVATQQVSLAEPELRFISFSTGRRSCLGSWLGTTMTVMLLARLLQGFTWSMPPGVEKIDLIEADSILLKDTPLHAHAKPRLHPSVYPIN
;
A
#
# COMPACT_ATOMS: atom_id res chain seq x y z
N MET A 1 16.70 27.02 26.39
CA MET A 1 16.87 25.65 25.88
C MET A 1 15.48 25.12 25.52
N ASN A 2 15.32 24.69 24.27
CA ASN A 2 14.11 24.09 23.69
C ASN A 2 13.63 22.85 24.46
N GLU A 3 12.36 22.50 24.31
CA GLU A 3 11.92 21.20 23.79
C GLU A 3 10.47 21.39 23.27
N GLY A 4 10.34 21.76 22.00
CA GLY A 4 9.05 21.71 21.31
C GLY A 4 8.66 20.25 21.10
N GLY A 5 7.72 19.77 21.92
CA GLY A 5 7.19 18.41 21.82
C GLY A 5 6.54 18.18 20.47
N VAL A 6 7.26 17.53 19.56
CA VAL A 6 6.69 16.99 18.32
C VAL A 6 5.70 15.91 18.73
N ALA A 7 4.41 16.16 18.53
CA ALA A 7 3.38 15.14 18.70
C ALA A 7 3.63 14.04 17.68
N THR A 8 4.18 12.90 18.12
CA THR A 8 4.23 11.67 17.32
C THR A 8 2.80 11.17 17.16
N GLN A 9 2.17 11.50 16.04
CA GLN A 9 0.88 10.92 15.67
C GLN A 9 1.09 9.45 15.32
N GLN A 10 0.70 8.56 16.24
CA GLN A 10 0.74 7.13 16.03
C GLN A 10 -0.33 6.75 15.01
N VAL A 11 0.09 6.29 13.83
CA VAL A 11 -0.82 5.78 12.80
C VAL A 11 -1.21 4.35 13.18
N SER A 12 -2.47 4.16 13.62
CA SER A 12 -3.06 2.84 13.85
C SER A 12 -3.85 2.40 12.63
N LEU A 13 -3.66 1.15 12.22
CA LEU A 13 -4.36 0.52 11.09
C LEU A 13 -5.46 -0.44 11.55
N ALA A 14 -5.67 -0.53 12.87
CA ALA A 14 -6.84 -1.15 13.44
C ALA A 14 -8.03 -0.19 13.32
N GLU A 15 -9.16 -0.69 12.83
CA GLU A 15 -10.42 0.04 12.84
C GLU A 15 -11.08 -0.10 14.22
N PRO A 16 -11.10 0.96 15.04
CA PRO A 16 -11.67 0.88 16.38
C PRO A 16 -13.17 0.58 16.35
N GLU A 17 -13.87 1.05 15.31
CA GLU A 17 -15.31 0.88 15.13
C GLU A 17 -15.69 -0.44 14.42
N LEU A 18 -14.71 -1.29 14.07
CA LEU A 18 -14.93 -2.60 13.43
C LEU A 18 -15.86 -2.60 12.19
N ARG A 19 -15.98 -1.47 11.49
CA ARG A 19 -16.82 -1.34 10.28
C ARG A 19 -16.37 -2.27 9.15
N PHE A 20 -15.12 -2.71 9.17
CA PHE A 20 -14.58 -3.78 8.34
C PHE A 20 -13.52 -4.57 9.12
N ILE A 21 -13.34 -5.84 8.76
CA ILE A 21 -12.45 -6.77 9.45
C ILE A 21 -11.56 -7.48 8.42
N SER A 22 -10.36 -6.96 8.19
CA SER A 22 -9.43 -7.50 7.18
C SER A 22 -8.68 -8.77 7.62
N PHE A 23 -8.36 -8.88 8.92
CA PHE A 23 -7.50 -9.95 9.45
C PHE A 23 -8.20 -10.81 10.52
N SER A 24 -9.53 -10.82 10.56
CA SER A 24 -10.33 -11.39 11.66
C SER A 24 -10.01 -10.72 13.03
N THR A 25 -10.75 -11.07 14.07
CA THR A 25 -10.54 -10.56 15.44
C THR A 25 -10.74 -11.68 16.48
N GLY A 26 -10.30 -11.44 17.72
CA GLY A 26 -10.40 -12.39 18.83
C GLY A 26 -9.53 -13.64 18.65
N ARG A 27 -10.03 -14.79 19.11
CA ARG A 27 -9.29 -16.07 19.17
C ARG A 27 -8.91 -16.65 17.79
N ARG A 28 -9.53 -16.16 16.72
CA ARG A 28 -9.29 -16.56 15.33
C ARG A 28 -8.69 -15.42 14.50
N SER A 29 -8.13 -14.41 15.15
CA SER A 29 -7.40 -13.34 14.47
C SER A 29 -6.17 -13.90 13.75
N CYS A 30 -5.83 -13.29 12.62
CA CYS A 30 -4.60 -13.61 11.90
C CYS A 30 -3.40 -13.19 12.76
N LEU A 31 -2.58 -14.17 13.12
CA LEU A 31 -1.35 -13.96 13.88
C LEU A 31 -0.34 -13.08 13.12
N GLY A 32 -0.45 -13.03 11.79
CA GLY A 32 0.36 -12.19 10.91
C GLY A 32 -0.23 -10.80 10.63
N SER A 33 -1.29 -10.38 11.31
CA SER A 33 -1.97 -9.09 11.05
C SER A 33 -1.01 -7.91 11.14
N TRP A 34 -0.26 -7.78 12.23
CA TRP A 34 0.71 -6.69 12.39
C TRP A 34 1.81 -6.74 11.33
N LEU A 35 2.45 -7.90 11.16
CA LEU A 35 3.53 -8.08 10.19
C LEU A 35 3.08 -7.79 8.75
N GLY A 36 1.98 -8.41 8.31
CA GLY A 36 1.45 -8.24 6.97
C GLY A 36 1.05 -6.80 6.71
N THR A 37 0.45 -6.14 7.70
CA THR A 37 0.10 -4.72 7.63
C THR A 37 1.34 -3.84 7.48
N THR A 38 2.33 -4.02 8.36
CA THR A 38 3.59 -3.26 8.32
C THR A 38 4.31 -3.46 6.98
N MET A 39 4.43 -4.71 6.51
CA MET A 39 5.05 -5.02 5.21
C MET A 39 4.30 -4.35 4.05
N THR A 40 2.96 -4.46 4.02
CA THR A 40 2.13 -3.91 2.95
C THR A 40 2.23 -2.38 2.91
N VAL A 41 2.14 -1.72 4.07
CA VAL A 41 2.23 -0.25 4.14
C VAL A 41 3.62 0.24 3.77
N MET A 42 4.68 -0.42 4.26
CA MET A 42 6.04 -0.04 3.88
C MET A 42 6.27 -0.25 2.39
N LEU A 43 5.84 -1.37 1.81
CA LEU A 43 5.95 -1.63 0.38
C LEU A 43 5.22 -0.56 -0.43
N LEU A 44 3.95 -0.29 -0.09
CA LEU A 44 3.14 0.74 -0.75
C LEU A 44 3.80 2.12 -0.63
N ALA A 45 4.28 2.49 0.55
CA ALA A 45 4.97 3.75 0.78
C ALA A 45 6.22 3.88 -0.11
N ARG A 46 7.02 2.81 -0.25
CA ARG A 46 8.19 2.80 -1.14
C ARG A 46 7.80 2.94 -2.61
N LEU A 47 6.74 2.25 -3.04
CA LEU A 47 6.21 2.33 -4.41
C LEU A 47 5.71 3.75 -4.75
N LEU A 48 4.96 4.37 -3.84
CA LEU A 48 4.46 5.74 -3.99
C LEU A 48 5.58 6.78 -3.93
N GLN A 49 6.55 6.59 -3.04
CA GLN A 49 7.68 7.48 -2.89
C GLN A 49 8.61 7.42 -4.11
N GLY A 50 8.93 6.22 -4.58
CA GLY A 50 9.97 5.98 -5.58
C GLY A 50 9.56 6.24 -7.02
N PHE A 51 8.26 6.14 -7.33
CA PHE A 51 7.78 6.14 -8.71
C PHE A 51 6.65 7.15 -8.93
N THR A 52 6.64 7.73 -10.13
CA THR A 52 5.46 8.37 -10.71
C THR A 52 4.71 7.31 -11.51
N TRP A 53 3.44 7.14 -11.21
CA TRP A 53 2.59 6.13 -11.81
C TRP A 53 1.77 6.74 -12.94
N SER A 54 1.76 6.09 -14.10
CA SER A 54 0.92 6.46 -15.23
C SER A 54 0.18 5.25 -15.79
N MET A 55 -0.91 5.52 -16.49
CA MET A 55 -1.65 4.50 -17.22
C MET A 55 -0.81 4.01 -18.41
N PRO A 56 -0.86 2.71 -18.76
CA PRO A 56 -0.24 2.22 -19.99
C PRO A 56 -0.81 2.91 -21.23
N PRO A 57 -0.02 3.03 -22.32
CA PRO A 57 -0.51 3.62 -23.56
C PRO A 57 -1.71 2.84 -24.11
N GLY A 58 -2.75 3.55 -24.53
CA GLY A 58 -3.97 2.95 -25.07
C GLY A 58 -5.00 2.47 -24.04
N VAL A 59 -4.73 2.63 -22.74
CA VAL A 59 -5.72 2.41 -21.69
C VAL A 59 -6.31 3.76 -21.32
N GLU A 60 -7.64 3.93 -21.40
CA GLU A 60 -8.36 5.17 -21.05
C GLU A 60 -8.93 5.15 -19.63
N LYS A 61 -9.26 3.95 -19.13
CA LYS A 61 -9.83 3.75 -17.79
C LYS A 61 -9.34 2.43 -17.20
N ILE A 62 -9.02 2.45 -15.91
CA ILE A 62 -8.78 1.26 -15.12
C ILE A 62 -10.10 0.86 -14.48
N ASP A 63 -10.61 -0.30 -14.85
CA ASP A 63 -11.73 -0.90 -14.17
C ASP A 63 -11.28 -1.59 -12.89
N LEU A 64 -12.10 -1.59 -11.84
CA LEU A 64 -11.77 -2.16 -10.52
C LEU A 64 -12.82 -3.20 -10.10
N ILE A 65 -13.48 -3.84 -11.07
CA ILE A 65 -14.42 -4.94 -10.81
C ILE A 65 -13.69 -6.07 -10.07
N GLU A 66 -14.32 -6.51 -8.99
CA GLU A 66 -13.89 -7.65 -8.20
C GLU A 66 -14.25 -8.95 -8.93
N ALA A 67 -13.34 -9.92 -8.90
CA ALA A 67 -13.59 -11.26 -9.40
C ALA A 67 -14.56 -12.00 -8.47
N ASP A 68 -15.24 -13.02 -9.00
CA ASP A 68 -16.04 -13.94 -8.17
C ASP A 68 -15.17 -14.74 -7.17
N SER A 69 -13.85 -14.75 -7.38
CA SER A 69 -12.88 -15.31 -6.45
C SER A 69 -12.51 -14.32 -5.34
N ILE A 70 -12.38 -14.83 -4.13
CA ILE A 70 -12.10 -14.08 -2.90
C ILE A 70 -10.92 -13.09 -3.10
N LEU A 71 -11.23 -11.78 -2.96
CA LEU A 71 -10.28 -10.66 -2.82
C LEU A 71 -9.39 -10.35 -4.03
N LEU A 72 -9.78 -10.72 -5.24
CA LEU A 72 -9.02 -10.46 -6.47
C LEU A 72 -9.78 -9.53 -7.41
N LYS A 73 -9.04 -8.81 -8.25
CA LYS A 73 -9.59 -8.05 -9.38
C LYS A 73 -9.88 -9.00 -10.53
N ASP A 74 -11.00 -8.80 -11.23
CA ASP A 74 -11.44 -9.66 -12.35
C ASP A 74 -10.44 -9.69 -13.50
N THR A 75 -9.80 -8.56 -13.77
CA THR A 75 -8.74 -8.44 -14.78
C THR A 75 -7.42 -8.03 -14.14
N PRO A 76 -6.25 -8.38 -14.71
CA PRO A 76 -4.97 -7.87 -14.23
C PRO A 76 -4.92 -6.34 -14.17
N LEU A 77 -4.24 -5.79 -13.17
CA LEU A 77 -3.97 -4.36 -13.08
C LEU A 77 -2.60 -4.06 -13.71
N HIS A 78 -2.59 -3.31 -14.80
CA HIS A 78 -1.36 -2.83 -15.42
C HIS A 78 -1.10 -1.38 -15.02
N ALA A 79 0.10 -1.10 -14.52
CA ALA A 79 0.53 0.24 -14.16
C ALA A 79 1.96 0.47 -14.66
N HIS A 80 2.22 1.66 -15.19
CA HIS A 80 3.55 2.04 -15.67
C HIS A 80 4.26 2.88 -14.62
N ALA A 81 5.34 2.33 -14.06
CA ALA A 81 6.13 2.96 -13.00
C ALA A 81 7.34 3.69 -13.60
N LYS A 82 7.40 5.02 -13.44
CA LYS A 82 8.55 5.84 -13.83
C LYS A 82 9.36 6.22 -12.58
N PRO A 83 10.64 5.86 -12.47
CA PRO A 83 11.48 6.28 -11.34
C PRO A 83 11.50 7.81 -11.20
N ARG A 84 11.36 8.31 -9.96
CA ARG A 84 11.37 9.76 -9.67
C ARG A 84 12.77 10.34 -9.54
N LEU A 85 13.74 9.52 -9.16
CA LEU A 85 15.13 9.95 -9.01
C LEU A 85 15.90 9.81 -10.33
N HIS A 86 16.99 10.56 -10.44
CA HIS A 86 17.85 10.53 -11.62
C HIS A 86 18.49 9.14 -11.81
N PRO A 87 18.63 8.62 -13.04
CA PRO A 87 19.21 7.29 -13.27
C PRO A 87 20.55 7.03 -12.58
N SER A 88 21.36 8.07 -12.36
CA SER A 88 22.68 7.97 -11.70
C SER A 88 22.65 7.52 -10.24
N VAL A 89 21.49 7.60 -9.55
CA VAL A 89 21.40 7.12 -8.16
C VAL A 89 21.08 5.63 -8.08
N TYR A 90 20.73 5.01 -9.20
CA TYR A 90 20.48 3.58 -9.27
C TYR A 90 21.77 2.88 -9.73
N PRO A 91 22.23 1.84 -9.01
CA PRO A 91 23.42 1.11 -9.41
C PRO A 91 23.18 0.47 -10.78
N ILE A 92 24.13 0.66 -11.69
CA ILE A 92 24.13 0.05 -13.02
C ILE A 92 24.90 -1.26 -12.84
N ASN A 93 24.18 -2.36 -12.68
CA ASN A 93 24.72 -3.71 -12.67
C ASN A 93 24.64 -4.35 -14.05
#